data_AF-A0A1H6TBM1-F1
#
_entry.id   AF-A0A1H6TBM1-F1
#
_cell.length_a   1.000
_cell.length_b   1.000
_cell.length_c   1.000
_cell.angle_alpha   90.00
_cell.angle_beta   90.00
_cell.angle_gamma   90.00
#
_symmetry.space_group_name_H-M   'P 1'
#
loop_
_entity.id
_entity.type
_entity.pdbx_description
1 polymer ?
#
loop_
_entity_poly.entity_id
_entity_poly.type
_entity_poly.pdbx_seq_one_letter_code
_entity_poly.pdbx_strand_id
1 'polypeptide(L)'
;MEKKELYDTFTELESQTEATLKIVKTIKEELSQLTEENNVLRMENQHLRDRLAEITKQQSIEKQMTDTGLTKSRLNLEKIYEDGFHVCNLFYGSRRDGDEPCAFCLDVIYGERR
;
A
#
# COMPACT_ATOMS: atom_id res chain seq x y z
N MET A 1 13.22 43.78 58.83
CA MET A 1 12.00 43.40 58.08
C MET A 1 12.33 43.23 56.61
N GLU A 2 12.93 44.22 55.94
CA GLU A 2 13.30 44.13 54.50
C GLU A 2 14.14 42.89 54.11
N LYS A 3 15.14 42.50 54.91
CA LYS A 3 15.95 41.29 54.61
C LYS A 3 15.15 39.98 54.70
N LYS A 4 14.11 39.93 55.54
CA LYS A 4 13.26 38.75 55.69
C LYS A 4 12.27 38.66 54.53
N GLU A 5 11.66 39.78 54.15
CA GLU A 5 10.81 39.86 52.95
C GLU A 5 11.56 39.50 51.67
N LEU A 6 12.80 39.99 51.51
CA LEU A 6 13.66 39.59 50.39
C LEU A 6 13.92 38.07 50.37
N TYR A 7 14.20 37.48 51.52
CA TYR A 7 14.40 36.03 51.63
C TYR A 7 13.13 35.24 51.30
N ASP A 8 11.97 35.70 51.80
CA ASP A 8 10.67 35.08 51.54
C ASP A 8 10.32 35.17 50.03
N THR A 9 10.54 36.33 49.38
CA THR A 9 10.34 36.47 47.92
C THR A 9 11.30 35.61 47.10
N PHE A 10 12.54 35.44 47.54
CA PHE A 10 13.49 34.58 46.87
C PHE A 10 13.09 33.10 46.97
N THR A 11 12.60 32.68 48.13
CA THR A 11 12.09 31.32 48.36
C THR A 11 10.85 31.03 47.52
N GLU A 12 9.94 32.01 47.39
CA GLU A 12 8.78 31.94 46.51
C GLU A 12 9.20 31.79 45.04
N LEU A 13 10.16 32.59 44.59
CA LEU A 13 10.71 32.48 43.24
C LEU A 13 11.36 31.12 42.99
N GLU A 14 12.16 30.62 43.94
CA GLU A 14 12.76 29.29 43.86
C GLU A 14 11.67 28.22 43.66
N SER A 15 10.61 28.24 44.47
CA SER A 15 9.49 27.31 44.36
C SER A 15 8.78 27.40 43.00
N GLN A 16 8.53 28.61 42.50
CA GLN A 16 7.94 28.82 41.17
C GLN A 16 8.85 28.32 40.04
N THR A 17 10.17 28.48 40.20
CA THR A 17 11.15 28.02 39.21
C THR A 17 11.21 26.48 39.18
N GLU A 18 11.11 25.83 40.33
CA GLU A 18 10.99 24.37 40.41
C GLU A 18 9.69 23.86 39.81
N ALA A 19 8.57 24.54 40.08
CA ALA A 19 7.27 24.18 39.53
C ALA A 19 7.25 24.29 37.99
N THR A 20 7.79 25.39 37.45
CA THR A 20 7.93 25.58 36.01
C THR A 20 8.86 24.54 35.38
N LEU A 21 9.97 24.21 36.03
CA LEU A 21 10.86 23.13 35.57
C LEU A 21 10.15 21.77 35.51
N LYS A 22 9.30 21.45 36.50
CA LYS A 22 8.49 20.22 36.49
C LYS A 22 7.54 20.19 35.29
N ILE A 23 6.84 21.29 35.03
CA ILE A 23 5.93 21.41 33.87
C ILE A 23 6.69 21.21 32.56
N VAL A 24 7.87 21.83 32.40
CA VAL A 24 8.71 21.67 31.21
C VAL A 24 9.13 20.21 31.01
N LYS A 25 9.45 19.47 32.08
CA LYS A 25 9.76 18.04 32.00
C LYS A 25 8.57 17.21 31.54
N THR A 26 7.38 17.46 32.10
CA THR A 26 6.15 16.76 31.68
C THR A 26 5.84 17.01 30.21
N ILE A 27 5.90 18.28 29.76
CA ILE A 27 5.66 18.61 28.35
C ILE A 27 6.69 17.93 27.43
N LYS A 28 7.95 17.85 27.85
CA LYS A 28 8.99 17.13 27.08
C LYS A 28 8.66 15.65 26.92
N GLU A 29 8.16 15.00 27.97
CA GLU A 29 7.77 13.59 27.94
C GLU A 29 6.58 13.37 27.00
N GLU A 30 5.54 14.20 27.12
CA GLU A 30 4.36 14.15 26.24
C GLU A 30 4.75 14.41 24.77
N LEU A 31 5.60 15.40 24.51
CA LEU A 31 6.08 15.70 23.17
C LEU A 31 6.86 14.52 22.58
N SER A 32 7.69 13.85 23.39
CA SER A 32 8.42 12.65 22.95
C SER A 32 7.45 11.55 22.50
N GLN A 33 6.42 11.26 23.32
CA GLN A 33 5.41 10.26 23.00
C GLN A 33 4.64 10.63 21.72
N LEU A 34 4.20 11.88 21.59
CA LEU A 34 3.51 12.36 20.40
C LEU A 34 4.38 12.28 19.14
N THR A 35 5.68 12.57 19.25
CA THR A 35 6.59 12.44 18.10
C THR A 35 6.78 10.99 17.67
N GLU A 36 6.83 10.05 18.62
CA GLU A 36 6.92 8.62 18.33
C GLU A 36 5.65 8.13 17.63
N GLU A 37 4.47 8.46 18.19
CA GLU A 37 3.18 8.11 17.59
C GLU A 37 3.03 8.70 16.19
N ASN A 38 3.42 9.97 16.00
CA ASN A 38 3.37 10.61 14.68
C ASN A 38 4.26 9.89 13.65
N ASN A 39 5.46 9.46 14.06
CA ASN A 39 6.36 8.71 13.18
C ASN A 39 5.76 7.36 12.78
N VAL A 40 5.17 6.63 13.73
CA VAL A 40 4.47 5.36 13.47
C VAL A 40 3.32 5.57 12.49
N LEU A 41 2.48 6.57 12.74
CA LEU A 41 1.34 6.89 11.88
C LEU A 41 1.78 7.30 10.47
N ARG A 42 2.90 8.03 10.34
CA ARG A 42 3.46 8.40 9.04
C ARG A 42 3.94 7.19 8.25
N MET A 43 4.61 6.24 8.90
CA MET A 43 5.03 4.99 8.27
C MET A 43 3.83 4.17 7.80
N GLU A 44 2.83 3.98 8.66
CA GLU A 44 1.62 3.24 8.30
C GLU A 44 0.86 3.90 7.15
N ASN A 45 0.75 5.24 7.17
CA ASN A 45 0.10 5.96 6.08
C ASN A 45 0.83 5.77 4.74
N GLN A 46 2.17 5.72 4.76
CA GLN A 46 2.96 5.45 3.57
C GLN A 46 2.71 4.02 3.07
N HIS A 47 2.75 3.01 3.95
CA HIS A 47 2.46 1.63 3.59
C HIS A 47 1.07 1.45 2.98
N LEU A 48 0.05 2.11 3.54
CA LEU A 48 -1.31 2.10 3.00
C LEU A 48 -1.37 2.74 1.60
N ARG A 49 -0.65 3.85 1.37
CA ARG A 49 -0.56 4.48 0.04
C ARG A 49 0.11 3.58 -0.97
N ASP A 50 1.21 2.93 -0.59
CA ASP A 50 1.93 1.99 -1.46
C ASP A 50 1.02 0.81 -1.84
N ARG A 51 0.30 0.24 -0.86
CA ARG A 51 -0.66 -0.84 -1.09
C ARG A 51 -1.81 -0.41 -1.99
N LEU A 52 -2.35 0.79 -1.80
CA LEU A 52 -3.37 1.35 -2.68
C LEU A 52 -2.85 1.53 -4.12
N ALA A 53 -1.61 1.99 -4.28
CA ALA A 53 -0.99 2.12 -5.59
C ALA A 53 -0.85 0.76 -6.31
N GLU A 54 -0.43 -0.29 -5.59
CA GLU A 54 -0.38 -1.66 -6.11
C GLU A 54 -1.75 -2.16 -6.57
N ILE A 55 -2.78 -1.99 -5.73
CA ILE A 55 -4.16 -2.40 -6.06
C ILE A 55 -4.68 -1.64 -7.27
N THR A 56 -4.45 -0.33 -7.34
CA THR A 56 -4.88 0.51 -8.46
C THR A 56 -4.19 0.09 -9.75
N LYS A 57 -2.89 -0.21 -9.70
CA LYS A 57 -2.14 -0.75 -10.84
C LYS A 57 -2.73 -2.09 -11.28
N GLN A 58 -3.01 -3.00 -10.35
CA GLN A 58 -3.62 -4.29 -10.67
C GLN A 58 -5.00 -4.12 -11.32
N GLN A 59 -5.85 -3.25 -10.77
CA GLN A 59 -7.17 -2.94 -11.34
C GLN A 59 -7.06 -2.31 -12.74
N SER A 60 -6.05 -1.46 -12.98
CA SER A 60 -5.83 -0.88 -14.31
C SER A 60 -5.44 -1.94 -15.34
N ILE A 61 -4.61 -2.92 -14.96
CA ILE A 61 -4.25 -4.07 -15.80
C ILE A 61 -5.48 -4.93 -16.06
N GLU A 62 -6.29 -5.21 -15.02
CA GLU A 62 -7.53 -5.96 -15.17
C GLU A 62 -8.54 -5.23 -16.07
N LYS A 63 -8.62 -3.90 -16.00
CA LYS A 63 -9.51 -3.10 -16.84
C LYS A 63 -9.06 -3.05 -18.30
N GLN A 64 -7.75 -2.94 -18.55
CA GLN A 64 -7.18 -3.08 -19.90
C GLN A 64 -7.45 -4.46 -20.48
N MET A 65 -7.35 -5.51 -19.65
CA MET A 65 -7.70 -6.87 -20.07
C MET A 65 -9.18 -6.94 -20.48
N THR A 66 -10.11 -6.34 -19.73
CA THR A 66 -11.55 -6.36 -20.06
C THR A 66 -11.96 -5.54 -21.29
N ASP A 67 -11.15 -4.57 -21.72
CA ASP A 67 -11.45 -3.70 -22.89
C ASP A 67 -11.29 -4.42 -24.24
N THR A 68 -10.63 -5.59 -24.24
CA THR A 68 -10.55 -6.49 -25.40
C THR A 68 -11.90 -7.13 -25.78
N GLY A 69 -12.91 -7.01 -24.91
CA GLY A 69 -14.22 -7.66 -25.09
C GLY A 69 -14.24 -9.15 -24.72
N LEU A 70 -13.11 -9.72 -24.28
CA LEU A 70 -13.03 -11.10 -23.79
C LEU A 70 -13.28 -11.18 -22.28
N THR A 71 -13.82 -12.32 -21.82
CA THR A 71 -13.94 -12.60 -20.38
C THR A 71 -12.56 -12.90 -19.78
N LYS A 72 -12.38 -12.68 -18.46
CA LYS A 72 -11.10 -12.93 -17.75
C LYS A 72 -10.53 -14.34 -18.02
N SER A 73 -11.40 -15.35 -18.11
CA SER A 73 -11.01 -16.71 -18.46
C SER A 73 -10.46 -16.82 -19.88
N ARG A 74 -11.05 -16.14 -20.85
CA ARG A 74 -10.62 -16.17 -22.26
C ARG A 74 -9.32 -15.39 -22.48
N LEU A 75 -9.15 -14.24 -21.84
CA LEU A 75 -7.88 -13.51 -21.81
C LEU A 75 -6.74 -14.36 -21.24
N ASN A 76 -7.02 -15.19 -20.23
CA ASN A 76 -6.02 -16.10 -19.70
C ASN A 76 -5.64 -17.19 -20.72
N LEU A 77 -6.61 -17.71 -21.46
CA LEU A 77 -6.35 -18.69 -22.53
C LEU A 77 -5.58 -18.06 -23.70
N GLU A 78 -5.88 -16.79 -24.04
CA GLU A 78 -5.13 -16.00 -25.00
C GLU A 78 -3.66 -15.85 -24.58
N LYS A 79 -3.38 -15.50 -23.33
CA LYS A 79 -2.00 -15.41 -22.81
C LYS A 79 -1.25 -16.75 -22.91
N ILE A 80 -1.87 -17.84 -22.48
CA ILE A 80 -1.26 -19.19 -22.58
C ILE A 80 -0.99 -19.56 -24.04
N TYR A 81 -1.88 -19.14 -24.93
CA TYR A 81 -1.67 -19.26 -26.37
C TYR A 81 -0.50 -18.38 -26.82
N GLU A 82 -0.42 -17.10 -26.48
CA GLU A 82 0.71 -16.23 -26.84
C GLU A 82 2.06 -16.76 -26.30
N ASP A 83 2.08 -17.42 -25.14
CA ASP A 83 3.25 -18.08 -24.56
C ASP A 83 3.70 -19.36 -25.32
N GLY A 84 2.98 -19.74 -26.39
CA GLY A 84 3.35 -20.83 -27.29
C GLY A 84 2.73 -22.18 -26.96
N PHE A 85 1.67 -22.23 -26.16
CA PHE A 85 1.00 -23.48 -25.79
C PHE A 85 -0.38 -23.62 -26.46
N HIS A 86 -0.81 -24.86 -26.68
CA HIS A 86 -2.16 -25.15 -27.13
C HIS A 86 -3.18 -25.10 -25.97
N VAL A 87 -4.33 -24.48 -26.21
CA VAL A 87 -5.46 -24.41 -25.28
C VAL A 87 -6.71 -25.17 -25.77
N CYS A 88 -6.61 -25.83 -26.92
CA CYS A 88 -7.67 -26.66 -27.46
C CYS A 88 -7.65 -28.07 -26.85
N ASN A 89 -8.79 -28.77 -26.92
CA ASN A 89 -8.93 -30.11 -26.35
C ASN A 89 -8.01 -31.16 -27.00
N LEU A 90 -7.50 -30.92 -28.21
CA LEU A 90 -6.68 -31.88 -28.94
C LEU A 90 -5.23 -31.93 -28.43
N PHE A 91 -4.68 -30.77 -28.06
CA PHE A 91 -3.26 -30.61 -27.79
C PHE A 91 -3.00 -29.85 -26.48
N TYR A 92 -3.99 -29.78 -25.57
CA TYR A 92 -3.93 -28.95 -24.37
C TYR A 92 -2.59 -29.08 -23.62
N GLY A 93 -1.89 -27.95 -23.47
CA GLY A 93 -0.62 -27.86 -22.74
C GLY A 93 0.62 -28.29 -23.52
N SER A 94 0.52 -28.79 -24.75
CA SER A 94 1.70 -29.01 -25.60
C SER A 94 2.21 -27.70 -26.19
N ARG A 95 3.51 -27.62 -26.48
CA ARG A 95 4.07 -26.49 -27.24
C ARG A 95 3.56 -26.52 -28.68
N ARG A 96 3.35 -25.34 -29.27
CA ARG A 96 3.10 -25.20 -30.71
C ARG A 96 4.39 -25.40 -31.48
N ASP A 97 4.34 -26.23 -32.52
CA ASP A 97 5.47 -26.41 -33.43
C ASP A 97 5.53 -25.24 -34.42
N GLY A 98 6.59 -24.43 -34.35
CA GLY A 98 6.91 -23.42 -35.36
C GLY A 98 6.04 -22.16 -35.39
N ASP A 99 5.38 -21.80 -34.28
CA ASP A 99 4.47 -20.64 -34.17
C ASP A 99 3.30 -20.64 -35.16
N GLU A 100 2.96 -21.78 -35.77
CA GLU A 100 1.80 -21.88 -36.65
C GLU A 100 0.49 -21.62 -35.87
N PRO A 101 -0.43 -20.79 -36.40
CA PRO A 101 -1.66 -20.47 -35.72
C PRO A 101 -2.61 -21.68 -35.68
N CYS A 102 -3.04 -22.07 -34.48
CA CYS A 102 -3.96 -23.20 -34.30
C CYS A 102 -5.41 -22.72 -34.33
N ALA A 103 -6.14 -23.04 -35.40
CA ALA A 103 -7.54 -22.65 -35.57
C ALA A 103 -8.45 -23.07 -34.41
N PHE A 104 -8.25 -24.27 -33.85
CA PHE A 104 -9.02 -24.75 -32.70
C PHE A 104 -8.77 -23.94 -31.43
N CYS A 105 -7.55 -23.41 -31.23
CA CYS A 105 -7.26 -22.55 -30.09
C CYS A 105 -7.94 -21.18 -30.26
N LEU A 106 -7.92 -20.63 -31.48
CA LEU A 106 -8.57 -19.36 -31.79
C LEU A 106 -10.09 -19.44 -31.58
N ASP A 107 -10.72 -20.56 -31.95
CA ASP A 107 -12.16 -20.77 -31.71
C ASP A 107 -12.50 -20.86 -30.20
N VAL A 108 -11.66 -21.53 -29.41
CA VAL A 108 -11.85 -21.56 -27.95
C VAL A 108 -11.75 -20.15 -27.33
N ILE A 109 -10.81 -19.33 -27.80
CA ILE A 109 -10.53 -17.99 -27.29
C ILE A 109 -11.59 -16.98 -27.77
N TYR A 110 -11.86 -16.91 -29.07
CA TYR A 110 -12.66 -15.86 -29.71
C TYR A 110 -14.03 -16.32 -30.24
N GLY A 111 -14.27 -17.62 -30.32
CA GLY A 111 -15.52 -18.16 -30.86
C GLY A 111 -16.75 -17.84 -29.99
N GLU A 112 -17.85 -17.46 -30.63
CA GLU A 112 -19.13 -17.28 -29.96
C GLU A 112 -19.75 -18.66 -29.66
N ARG A 113 -19.93 -19.00 -28.37
CA ARG A 113 -20.76 -20.15 -28.02
C ARG A 113 -22.22 -19.75 -28.19
N ARG A 114 -22.88 -20.28 -29.22
CA ARG A 114 -24.35 -20.35 -29.26
C ARG A 114 -24.87 -21.44 -28.34
#